data_AF-A0A151IHU4-F1
#
_entry.id   AF-A0A151IHU4-F1
#
_cell.length_a   1.000
_cell.length_b   1.000
_cell.length_c   1.000
_cell.angle_alpha   90.00
_cell.angle_beta   90.00
_cell.angle_gamma   90.00
#
_symmetry.space_group_name_H-M   'P 1'
#
loop_
_entity.id
_entity.type
_entity.pdbx_description
1 polymer ?
#
loop_
_entity_poly.entity_id
_entity_poly.type
_entity_poly.pdbx_seq_one_letter_code
_entity_poly.pdbx_strand_id
1 'polypeptide(L)'
;KWYSQRKTLTPTFHFNILQQFVDVFVQEGENMTKFLKNSKDTVVNDVISFVSEYTLNAICETAMGTSLRDHGDFQQQYREATFRMTEIITYR
;
A
#
# COMPACT_ATOMS: atom_id res chain seq x y z
N LYS A 1 -6.41 -6.15 -27.14
CA LYS A 1 -5.27 -5.99 -26.18
C LYS A 1 -5.74 -5.95 -24.71
N TRP A 2 -6.56 -4.98 -24.31
CA TRP A 2 -7.11 -4.88 -22.93
C TRP A 2 -7.83 -6.14 -22.44
N TYR A 3 -8.73 -6.70 -23.26
CA TYR A 3 -9.52 -7.89 -22.88
C TYR A 3 -8.64 -9.09 -22.51
N SER A 4 -7.58 -9.32 -23.30
CA SER A 4 -6.62 -10.40 -23.03
C SER A 4 -5.87 -10.19 -21.71
N GLN A 5 -5.43 -8.96 -21.43
CA GLN A 5 -4.71 -8.64 -20.19
C GLN A 5 -5.61 -8.79 -18.97
N ARG A 6 -6.86 -8.30 -19.04
CA ARG A 6 -7.84 -8.50 -17.97
C ARG A 6 -8.12 -9.97 -17.74
N LYS A 7 -8.33 -10.76 -18.80
CA LYS A 7 -8.56 -12.20 -18.68
C LYS A 7 -7.43 -12.91 -17.94
N THR A 8 -6.18 -12.49 -18.12
CA THR A 8 -5.02 -13.03 -17.40
C THR A 8 -4.95 -12.57 -15.93
N LEU A 9 -5.35 -11.33 -15.62
CA LEU A 9 -5.26 -10.77 -14.27
C LEU A 9 -6.46 -11.14 -13.38
N THR A 10 -7.66 -11.31 -13.92
CA THR A 10 -8.87 -11.60 -13.11
C THR A 10 -8.70 -12.76 -12.11
N PRO A 11 -8.02 -13.88 -12.44
CA PRO A 11 -7.80 -14.97 -11.50
C PRO A 11 -7.03 -14.58 -10.23
N THR A 12 -6.17 -13.56 -10.25
CA THR A 12 -5.39 -13.13 -9.08
C THR A 12 -6.24 -12.47 -8.00
N PHE A 13 -7.48 -12.11 -8.34
CA PHE A 13 -8.48 -11.54 -7.41
C PHE A 13 -9.56 -12.56 -7.03
N HIS A 14 -9.30 -13.85 -7.24
CA HIS A 14 -10.18 -14.91 -6.76
C HIS A 14 -10.17 -14.97 -5.22
N PHE A 15 -11.32 -15.26 -4.60
CA PHE A 15 -11.50 -15.21 -3.14
C PHE A 15 -10.44 -16.00 -2.36
N ASN A 16 -10.09 -17.21 -2.80
CA ASN A 16 -9.06 -18.03 -2.15
C ASN A 16 -7.69 -17.35 -2.08
N ILE A 17 -7.35 -16.50 -3.07
CA ILE A 17 -6.10 -15.72 -3.06
C ILE A 17 -6.28 -14.51 -2.15
N LEU A 18 -7.40 -13.80 -2.25
CA LEU A 18 -7.69 -12.64 -1.40
C LEU A 18 -7.69 -12.98 0.09
N GLN A 19 -8.12 -14.19 0.47
CA GLN A 19 -8.05 -14.66 1.85
C GLN A 19 -6.61 -14.69 2.40
N GLN A 20 -5.62 -14.97 1.55
CA GLN A 20 -4.20 -14.97 1.93
C GLN A 20 -3.67 -13.56 2.21
N PHE A 21 -4.32 -12.53 1.67
CA PHE A 21 -3.93 -11.13 1.87
C PHE A 21 -4.46 -10.53 3.18
N VAL A 22 -5.41 -11.20 3.84
CA VAL A 22 -5.97 -10.73 5.11
C VAL A 22 -4.88 -10.56 6.17
N ASP A 23 -3.94 -11.51 6.25
CA ASP A 23 -2.84 -11.45 7.21
C ASP A 23 -1.97 -10.20 7.00
N VAL A 24 -1.70 -9.85 5.74
CA VAL A 24 -0.96 -8.61 5.39
C VAL A 24 -1.76 -7.37 5.80
N PHE A 25 -3.07 -7.35 5.55
CA PHE A 25 -3.91 -6.21 5.94
C PHE A 25 -3.99 -6.03 7.45
N VAL A 26 -4.10 -7.14 8.20
CA VAL A 26 -4.06 -7.11 9.66
C VAL A 26 -2.71 -6.60 10.14
N GLN A 27 -1.60 -7.10 9.59
CA GLN A 27 -0.26 -6.65 9.92
C GLN A 27 -0.09 -5.14 9.68
N GLU A 28 -0.43 -4.63 8.49
CA GLU A 28 -0.32 -3.20 8.21
C GLU A 28 -1.23 -2.36 9.13
N GLY A 29 -2.44 -2.83 9.44
CA GLY A 29 -3.36 -2.18 10.37
C GLY A 29 -2.86 -2.13 11.82
N GLU A 30 -2.24 -3.19 12.30
CA GLU A 30 -1.59 -3.22 13.63
C GLU A 30 -0.42 -2.23 13.70
N ASN A 31 0.37 -2.14 12.63
CA ASN A 31 1.49 -1.21 12.56
C ASN A 31 1.05 0.25 12.50
N MET A 32 -0.01 0.53 11.74
CA MET A 32 -0.69 1.82 11.73
C MET A 32 -1.16 2.21 13.14
N THR A 33 -1.82 1.28 13.83
CA THR A 33 -2.30 1.49 15.20
C THR A 33 -1.15 1.70 16.19
N LYS A 34 -0.06 0.94 16.05
CA LYS A 34 1.14 1.08 16.89
C LYS A 34 1.80 2.44 16.70
N PHE A 35 1.90 2.94 15.47
CA PHE A 35 2.42 4.27 15.20
C PHE A 35 1.56 5.34 15.87
N LEU A 36 0.23 5.29 15.71
CA LEU A 36 -0.69 6.25 16.32
C LEU A 36 -0.61 6.25 17.86
N LYS A 37 -0.51 5.07 18.48
CA LYS A 37 -0.36 4.95 19.95
C LYS A 37 0.95 5.55 20.47
N ASN A 38 2.01 5.48 19.66
CA ASN A 38 3.35 5.97 20.03
C ASN A 38 3.60 7.43 19.60
N SER A 39 2.72 7.99 18.78
CA SER A 39 2.78 9.39 18.38
C SER A 39 2.59 10.28 19.60
N LYS A 40 3.48 11.28 19.74
CA LYS A 40 3.32 12.34 20.75
C LYS A 40 2.27 13.36 20.36
N ASP A 41 1.95 13.41 19.07
CA ASP A 41 0.95 14.32 18.53
C ASP A 41 -0.44 13.70 18.65
N THR A 42 -1.36 14.45 19.25
CA THR A 42 -2.77 14.07 19.41
C THR A 42 -3.52 14.05 18.08
N VAL A 43 -2.96 14.63 17.02
CA VAL A 43 -3.62 14.85 15.73
C VAL A 43 -2.72 14.43 14.57
N VAL A 44 -3.28 13.66 13.64
CA VAL A 44 -2.66 13.38 12.34
C VAL A 44 -2.96 14.54 11.41
N ASN A 45 -1.94 15.31 11.04
CA ASN A 45 -2.09 16.51 10.20
C ASN A 45 -2.43 16.18 8.75
N ASP A 46 -1.96 15.04 8.23
CA ASP A 46 -2.24 14.57 6.87
C ASP A 46 -2.65 13.10 6.89
N VAL A 47 -3.96 12.87 6.90
CA VAL A 47 -4.55 11.52 6.92
C VAL A 47 -4.31 10.79 5.60
N ILE A 48 -4.27 11.51 4.46
CA ILE A 48 -4.10 10.86 3.15
C ILE A 48 -2.70 10.28 3.03
N SER A 49 -1.67 11.08 3.32
CA SER A 49 -0.29 10.59 3.27
C SER A 49 -0.06 9.45 4.27
N PHE A 50 -0.62 9.59 5.48
CA PHE A 50 -0.53 8.57 6.51
C PHE A 50 -1.14 7.23 6.08
N VAL A 51 -2.39 7.21 5.62
CA VAL A 51 -3.06 5.97 5.20
C VAL A 51 -2.43 5.40 3.93
N SER A 52 -2.00 6.28 3.01
CA SER A 52 -1.32 5.87 1.77
C SER A 52 -0.03 5.11 2.03
N GLU A 53 0.68 5.44 3.12
CA GLU A 53 1.91 4.76 3.50
C GLU A 53 1.70 3.25 3.73
N TYR A 54 0.73 2.93 4.60
CA TYR A 54 0.39 1.55 4.95
C TYR A 54 -0.32 0.83 3.81
N THR A 55 -1.14 1.55 3.03
CA THR A 55 -1.78 1.00 1.83
C THR A 55 -0.73 0.60 0.79
N LEU A 56 0.32 1.41 0.60
CA LEU A 56 1.40 1.10 -0.32
C LEU A 56 2.18 -0.15 0.13
N ASN A 57 2.44 -0.32 1.43
CA ASN A 57 3.06 -1.54 1.94
C ASN A 57 2.19 -2.76 1.65
N ALA A 58 0.89 -2.68 1.94
CA ALA A 58 -0.04 -3.77 1.72
C ALA A 58 -0.07 -4.22 0.26
N ILE A 59 -0.11 -3.29 -0.70
CA ILE A 59 -0.10 -3.67 -2.13
C ILE A 59 1.26 -4.22 -2.57
N CYS A 60 2.37 -3.72 -2.01
CA CYS A 60 3.70 -4.28 -2.29
C CYS A 60 3.81 -5.73 -1.82
N GLU A 61 3.34 -6.02 -0.62
CA GLU A 61 3.46 -7.35 -0.04
C GLU A 61 2.45 -8.34 -0.67
N THR A 62 1.22 -7.91 -0.95
CA THR A 62 0.19 -8.77 -1.55
C THR A 62 0.38 -9.00 -3.06
N ALA A 63 0.61 -7.93 -3.83
CA ALA A 63 0.66 -8.03 -5.29
C ALA A 63 2.09 -8.25 -5.84
N MET A 64 3.11 -7.71 -5.16
CA MET A 64 4.51 -7.81 -5.60
C MET A 64 5.32 -8.83 -4.80
N GLY A 65 4.76 -9.38 -3.71
CA GLY A 65 5.43 -10.38 -2.88
C GLY A 65 6.66 -9.84 -2.16
N THR A 66 6.78 -8.51 -2.01
CA THR A 66 7.92 -7.86 -1.36
C THR A 66 7.45 -6.85 -0.34
N SER A 67 8.02 -6.91 0.86
CA SER A 67 7.79 -5.86 1.84
C SER A 67 8.61 -4.64 1.44
N LEU A 68 8.01 -3.45 1.48
CA LEU A 68 8.74 -2.18 1.31
C LEU A 68 9.47 -1.78 2.61
N ARG A 69 9.11 -2.40 3.73
CA ARG A 69 9.72 -2.17 5.04
C ARG A 69 11.18 -2.57 5.00
N ASP A 70 12.00 -1.93 5.83
CA ASP A 70 13.43 -2.20 5.98
C ASP A 70 14.30 -1.90 4.75
N HIS A 71 13.75 -1.24 3.72
CA HIS A 71 14.49 -0.81 2.53
C HIS A 71 15.09 0.61 2.64
N GLY A 72 15.04 1.22 3.83
CA GLY A 72 15.66 2.53 4.12
C GLY A 72 15.25 3.61 3.10
N ASP A 73 16.24 4.28 2.50
CA ASP A 73 16.03 5.36 1.52
C ASP A 73 15.20 4.93 0.31
N PHE A 74 15.26 3.66 -0.10
CA PHE A 74 14.49 3.17 -1.24
C PHE A 74 12.99 3.21 -0.97
N GLN A 75 12.57 2.91 0.26
CA GLN A 75 11.17 3.01 0.68
C GLN A 75 10.64 4.43 0.46
N GLN A 76 11.41 5.44 0.88
CA GLN A 76 11.01 6.83 0.73
C GLN A 76 10.94 7.25 -0.74
N GLN A 77 11.97 6.91 -1.54
CA GLN A 77 11.99 7.20 -2.97
C GLN A 77 10.80 6.60 -3.71
N TYR A 78 10.43 5.35 -3.39
CA TYR A 78 9.29 4.68 -4.01
C TYR A 78 7.95 5.33 -3.64
N ARG A 79 7.79 5.75 -2.37
CA ARG A 79 6.60 6.50 -1.91
C ARG A 79 6.46 7.84 -2.64
N GLU A 80 7.54 8.61 -2.70
CA GLU A 80 7.55 9.90 -3.38
C GLU A 80 7.25 9.76 -4.88
N ALA A 81 7.85 8.76 -5.54
CA ALA A 81 7.58 8.47 -6.94
C ALA A 81 6.10 8.11 -7.18
N THR A 82 5.51 7.31 -6.30
CA THR A 82 4.09 6.93 -6.37
C THR A 82 3.17 8.13 -6.16
N PHE A 83 3.51 9.02 -5.23
CA PHE A 83 2.76 10.25 -4.98
C PHE A 83 2.79 11.18 -6.19
N ARG A 84 3.97 11.44 -6.74
CA ARG A 84 4.14 12.25 -7.96
C ARG A 84 3.38 11.66 -9.15
N MET A 85 3.41 10.33 -9.31
CA MET A 85 2.65 9.66 -10.36
C MET A 85 1.15 9.90 -10.18
N THR A 86 0.65 9.78 -8.95
CA THR A 86 -0.75 10.05 -8.62
C THR A 86 -1.13 11.49 -8.96
N GLU A 87 -0.34 12.48 -8.55
CA GLU A 87 -0.58 13.89 -8.87
C GLU A 87 -0.73 14.13 -10.38
N ILE A 88 0.19 13.59 -11.18
CA ILE A 88 0.17 13.71 -12.64
C ILE A 88 -1.09 13.07 -13.24
N ILE A 89 -1.52 11.92 -12.71
CA ILE A 89 -2.71 11.22 -13.20
C ILE A 89 -3.98 11.99 -12.82
N THR A 90 -4.05 12.55 -11.61
CA THR A 90 -5.23 13.26 -11.11
C THR A 90 -5.37 14.69 -11.62
N TYR A 91 -4.29 15.32 -12.09
CA TYR A 91 -4.30 16.67 -12.67
C TYR A 91 -4.95 16.73 -14.08
N ARG A 92 -5.53 15.62 -14.56
CA ARG A 92 -6.21 15.52 -15.85
C ARG A 92 -7.72 15.70 -15.76
#